data_AF-A0A379FRG4-F1
#
_entry.id   AF-A0A379FRG4-F1
#
_cell.length_a   1.000
_cell.length_b   1.000
_cell.length_c   1.000
_cell.angle_alpha   90.00
_cell.angle_beta   90.00
_cell.angle_gamma   90.00
#
_symmetry.space_group_name_H-M   'P 1'
#
loop_
_entity.id
_entity.type
_entity.pdbx_description
1 polymer ?
#
loop_
_entity_poly.entity_id
_entity_poly.type
_entity_poly.pdbx_seq_one_letter_code
_entity_poly.pdbx_strand_id
1 'polypeptide(L)'
;MLVETFMCRDDDPSMNELITVALETGRGGVRSFKFKEAEVEVEPAPVAASTPAPAPVKAGPGEHMVIALARVDDRLIHGQVATRWTKETQVKRIIVVSDDVAKDQVRSTLLKQVAPPGVTAHVVDVAKCIRVYNNPKYAGERVMLLFTNPTDVKRIVEEGVDVKSVNIGGMAYHDGKTMVTNAVSINQEDIDAFNYLNDKNIELEVRKVSSDSKVYMMDLINKLKK
;
A
#
# COMPACT_ATOMS: atom_id res chain seq x y z
N MET A 1 -10.21 21.91 16.71
CA MET A 1 -11.58 21.90 17.29
C MET A 1 -12.68 21.64 16.25
N LEU A 2 -13.13 22.60 15.43
CA LEU A 2 -14.25 22.37 14.47
C LEU A 2 -13.88 21.44 13.31
N VAL A 3 -12.66 21.52 12.78
CA VAL A 3 -12.22 20.68 11.65
C VAL A 3 -12.04 19.22 12.07
N GLU A 4 -11.44 18.95 13.24
CA GLU A 4 -11.22 17.59 13.74
C GLU A 4 -12.51 16.90 14.20
N THR A 5 -13.46 17.64 14.76
CA THR A 5 -14.79 17.10 15.09
C THR A 5 -15.61 16.78 13.84
N PHE A 6 -15.45 17.53 12.75
CA PHE A 6 -16.03 17.17 11.45
C PHE A 6 -15.37 15.94 10.84
N MET A 7 -14.04 15.78 10.98
CA MET A 7 -13.34 14.58 10.50
C MET A 7 -13.71 13.33 11.30
N CYS A 8 -13.94 13.45 12.62
CA CYS A 8 -14.45 12.35 13.43
C CYS A 8 -15.91 12.01 13.13
N ARG A 9 -16.74 12.97 12.70
CA ARG A 9 -18.16 12.70 12.36
C ARG A 9 -18.31 11.71 11.20
N ASP A 10 -17.37 11.69 10.28
CA ASP A 10 -17.39 10.80 9.10
C ASP A 10 -17.07 9.33 9.45
N ASP A 11 -16.61 9.06 10.69
CA ASP A 11 -16.29 7.72 11.21
C ASP A 11 -17.39 7.15 12.15
N ASP A 12 -18.57 7.76 12.20
CA ASP A 12 -19.76 7.36 12.99
C ASP A 12 -19.53 7.10 14.52
N PRO A 13 -18.80 7.96 15.25
CA PRO A 13 -18.56 7.81 16.69
C PRO A 13 -19.79 8.19 17.53
N SER A 14 -19.85 7.67 18.76
CA SER A 14 -20.91 8.01 19.70
C SER A 14 -20.81 9.48 20.15
N MET A 15 -21.96 10.11 20.46
CA MET A 15 -22.00 11.54 20.82
C MET A 15 -21.09 11.90 22.01
N ASN A 16 -20.87 10.97 22.94
CA ASN A 16 -19.99 11.15 24.09
C ASN A 16 -18.50 11.21 23.70
N GLU A 17 -18.09 10.48 22.67
CA GLU A 17 -16.70 10.49 22.17
C GLU A 17 -16.41 11.81 21.45
N LEU A 18 -17.35 12.30 20.65
CA LEU A 18 -17.23 13.62 20.01
C LEU A 18 -17.13 14.76 21.02
N ILE A 19 -17.90 14.68 22.13
CA ILE A 19 -17.84 15.66 23.22
C ILE A 19 -16.47 15.61 23.91
N THR A 20 -15.91 14.43 24.12
CA THR A 20 -14.61 14.25 24.77
C THR A 20 -13.48 14.84 23.93
N VAL A 21 -13.46 14.54 22.63
CA VAL A 21 -12.47 15.07 21.68
C VAL A 21 -12.58 16.60 21.55
N ALA A 22 -13.81 17.13 21.52
CA ALA A 22 -14.05 18.57 21.51
C ALA A 22 -13.55 19.25 22.80
N LEU A 23 -13.78 18.65 23.97
CA LEU A 23 -13.32 19.19 25.26
C LEU A 23 -11.80 19.16 25.39
N GLU A 24 -11.14 18.11 24.90
CA GLU A 24 -9.68 17.97 24.93
C GLU A 24 -9.00 18.99 24.02
N THR A 25 -9.44 19.10 22.76
CA THR A 25 -8.91 20.09 21.82
C THR A 25 -9.26 21.53 22.23
N GLY A 26 -10.43 21.74 22.83
CA GLY A 26 -10.82 23.02 23.43
C GLY A 26 -9.91 23.42 24.59
N ARG A 27 -9.58 22.47 25.48
CA ARG A 27 -8.64 22.71 26.58
C ARG A 27 -7.22 23.02 26.11
N GLY A 28 -6.76 22.34 25.05
CA GLY A 28 -5.47 22.63 24.42
C GLY A 28 -5.38 24.04 23.83
N GLY A 29 -6.48 24.55 23.26
CA GLY A 29 -6.53 25.87 22.63
C GLY A 29 -6.54 27.07 23.59
N VAL A 30 -6.90 26.86 24.87
CA VAL A 30 -7.07 27.95 25.87
C VAL A 30 -5.90 28.04 26.86
N ARG A 31 -4.82 27.26 26.68
CA ARG A 31 -3.64 27.33 27.58
C ARG A 31 -2.83 28.60 27.34
N SER A 32 -2.99 29.58 28.23
CA SER A 32 -2.13 30.75 28.41
C SER A 32 -0.76 30.35 29.00
N PHE A 33 0.33 30.97 28.52
CA PHE A 33 1.75 30.72 28.81
C PHE A 33 2.22 30.87 30.28
N LYS A 34 1.32 30.89 31.27
CA LYS A 34 1.68 30.96 32.69
C LYS A 34 0.82 30.02 33.54
N PHE A 35 0.98 28.72 33.36
CA PHE A 35 0.64 27.75 34.39
C PHE A 35 1.70 26.65 34.42
N LYS A 36 2.34 26.48 35.57
CA LYS A 36 3.27 25.39 35.86
C LYS A 36 2.40 24.24 36.41
N GLU A 37 2.32 23.12 35.69
CA GLU A 37 1.60 21.94 36.17
C GLU A 37 2.39 21.29 37.31
N ALA A 38 1.67 20.91 38.36
CA ALA A 38 2.18 20.02 39.41
C ALA A 38 2.23 18.60 38.85
N GLU A 39 3.34 17.90 39.09
CA GLU A 39 3.48 16.48 38.80
C GLU A 39 2.46 15.71 39.64
N VAL A 40 1.51 15.04 38.96
CA VAL A 40 0.70 13.99 39.55
C VAL A 40 1.27 12.68 39.04
N GLU A 41 1.83 11.93 39.98
CA GLU A 41 2.27 10.55 39.87
C GLU A 41 1.11 9.68 39.36
N VAL A 42 1.26 9.06 38.19
CA VAL A 42 0.27 8.11 37.66
C VAL A 42 0.88 6.72 37.78
N GLU A 43 0.31 5.92 38.67
CA GLU A 43 0.53 4.47 38.74
C GLU A 43 0.33 3.82 37.35
N PRO A 44 1.06 2.74 37.02
CA PRO A 44 1.00 2.15 35.69
C PRO A 44 -0.36 1.48 35.47
N ALA A 45 -1.24 2.16 34.74
CA ALA A 45 -2.43 1.56 34.15
C ALA A 45 -2.01 0.54 33.08
N PRO A 46 -2.74 -0.59 32.97
CA PRO A 46 -2.23 -1.81 32.37
C PRO A 46 -2.01 -1.64 30.87
N VAL A 47 -1.00 -2.35 30.37
CA VAL A 47 -0.72 -2.54 28.94
C VAL A 47 -2.03 -2.93 28.26
N ALA A 48 -2.67 -1.96 27.59
CA ALA A 48 -3.91 -2.19 26.87
C ALA A 48 -3.59 -3.17 25.75
N ALA A 49 -4.04 -4.40 25.94
CA ALA A 49 -3.96 -5.49 25.00
C ALA A 49 -4.40 -4.99 23.62
N SER A 50 -3.59 -5.31 22.62
CA SER A 50 -3.97 -5.33 21.21
C SER A 50 -5.40 -5.85 21.08
N THR A 51 -6.34 -4.99 20.73
CA THR A 51 -7.66 -5.44 20.32
C THR A 51 -7.47 -6.41 19.16
N PRO A 52 -8.02 -7.63 19.22
CA PRO A 52 -7.94 -8.55 18.10
C PRO A 52 -8.58 -7.86 16.90
N ALA A 53 -7.82 -7.81 15.80
CA ALA A 53 -8.31 -7.30 14.53
C ALA A 53 -9.65 -7.98 14.21
N PRO A 54 -10.69 -7.23 13.77
CA PRO A 54 -11.93 -7.86 13.34
C PRO A 54 -11.60 -8.85 12.22
N ALA A 55 -12.11 -10.06 12.36
CA ALA A 55 -11.85 -11.19 11.45
C ALA A 55 -12.05 -10.78 9.98
N PRO A 56 -11.27 -11.33 9.04
CA PRO A 56 -11.42 -11.01 7.63
C PRO A 56 -12.81 -11.46 7.17
N VAL A 57 -13.68 -10.49 6.90
CA VAL A 57 -14.94 -10.74 6.20
C VAL A 57 -14.55 -11.12 4.78
N LYS A 58 -14.59 -12.41 4.43
CA LYS A 58 -14.37 -12.86 3.05
C LYS A 58 -15.52 -12.33 2.21
N ALA A 59 -15.28 -11.27 1.43
CA ALA A 59 -16.25 -10.77 0.48
C ALA A 59 -16.59 -11.87 -0.55
N GLY A 60 -17.85 -11.89 -0.99
CA GLY A 60 -18.33 -12.83 -2.00
C GLY A 60 -17.76 -12.51 -3.40
N PRO A 61 -17.78 -13.47 -4.33
CA PRO A 61 -17.27 -13.27 -5.69
C PRO A 61 -18.06 -12.14 -6.39
N GLY A 62 -17.44 -10.95 -6.48
CA GLY A 62 -18.02 -9.77 -7.14
C GLY A 62 -17.99 -8.47 -6.31
N GLU A 63 -17.67 -8.52 -5.01
CA GLU A 63 -17.64 -7.35 -4.12
C GLU A 63 -16.22 -6.84 -3.81
N HIS A 64 -15.24 -7.24 -4.62
CA HIS A 64 -13.84 -6.84 -4.41
C HIS A 64 -13.47 -5.59 -5.21
N MET A 65 -12.40 -4.93 -4.78
CA MET A 65 -11.78 -3.87 -5.57
C MET A 65 -11.24 -4.43 -6.90
N VAL A 66 -11.24 -3.58 -7.94
CA VAL A 66 -10.71 -3.94 -9.25
C VAL A 66 -9.25 -3.52 -9.33
N ILE A 67 -8.35 -4.51 -9.33
CA ILE A 67 -6.91 -4.27 -9.53
C ILE A 67 -6.68 -4.01 -11.01
N ALA A 68 -6.53 -2.74 -11.37
CA ALA A 68 -6.29 -2.33 -12.76
C ALA A 68 -4.83 -2.54 -13.17
N LEU A 69 -3.90 -2.43 -12.22
CA LEU A 69 -2.48 -2.68 -12.42
C LEU A 69 -1.84 -3.08 -11.08
N ALA A 70 -1.15 -4.21 -11.05
CA ALA A 70 -0.18 -4.53 -10.01
C ALA A 70 1.21 -4.25 -10.59
N ARG A 71 2.01 -3.38 -9.95
CA ARG A 71 3.33 -3.01 -10.44
C ARG A 71 4.40 -3.14 -9.36
N VAL A 72 5.52 -3.76 -9.71
CA VAL A 72 6.72 -3.86 -8.88
C VAL A 72 7.71 -2.78 -9.32
N ASP A 73 7.95 -1.80 -8.46
CA ASP A 73 8.90 -0.71 -8.67
C ASP A 73 9.48 -0.24 -7.32
N ASP A 74 10.77 -0.45 -7.09
CA ASP A 74 11.45 -0.05 -5.85
C ASP A 74 11.36 1.45 -5.55
N ARG A 75 11.17 2.27 -6.59
CA ARG A 75 11.04 3.72 -6.47
C ARG A 75 9.61 4.18 -6.23
N LEU A 76 8.63 3.27 -6.21
CA LEU A 76 7.23 3.52 -5.90
C LEU A 76 6.64 4.65 -6.77
N ILE A 77 6.22 5.76 -6.17
CA ILE A 77 5.68 6.93 -6.86
C ILE A 77 6.83 7.87 -7.19
N HIS A 78 7.31 7.81 -8.43
CA HIS A 78 8.39 8.68 -8.90
C HIS A 78 8.18 9.20 -10.32
N GLY A 79 8.66 10.43 -10.55
CA GLY A 79 8.72 11.08 -11.85
C GLY A 79 7.39 11.12 -12.60
N GLN A 80 7.47 11.10 -13.94
CA GLN A 80 6.29 11.08 -14.82
C GLN A 80 5.71 9.67 -15.03
N VAL A 81 6.38 8.63 -14.50
CA VAL A 81 6.00 7.23 -14.72
C VAL A 81 4.67 6.94 -14.01
N ALA A 82 4.56 7.28 -12.72
CA ALA A 82 3.32 7.09 -11.96
C ALA A 82 2.14 7.85 -12.58
N THR A 83 2.36 9.10 -13.00
CA THR A 83 1.33 9.94 -13.65
C THR A 83 0.84 9.31 -14.96
N ARG A 84 1.75 8.79 -15.78
CA ARG A 84 1.39 8.15 -17.05
C ARG A 84 0.59 6.87 -16.85
N TRP A 85 1.08 5.98 -15.99
CA TRP A 85 0.38 4.75 -15.66
C TRP A 85 -1.00 5.01 -15.08
N THR A 86 -1.13 6.02 -14.22
CA THR A 86 -2.43 6.36 -13.63
C THR A 86 -3.43 6.84 -14.68
N LYS A 87 -3.00 7.68 -15.64
CA LYS A 87 -3.86 8.14 -16.73
C LYS A 87 -4.32 7.01 -17.64
N GLU A 88 -3.42 6.10 -17.99
CA GLU A 88 -3.75 5.00 -18.91
C GLU A 88 -4.59 3.90 -18.26
N THR A 89 -4.33 3.60 -16.98
CA THR A 89 -5.10 2.61 -16.22
C THR A 89 -6.39 3.19 -15.63
N GLN A 90 -6.57 4.52 -15.70
CA GLN A 90 -7.70 5.26 -15.17
C GLN A 90 -8.00 4.95 -13.70
N VAL A 91 -6.96 4.74 -12.90
CA VAL A 91 -7.11 4.47 -11.47
C VAL A 91 -7.34 5.76 -10.70
N LYS A 92 -8.15 5.67 -9.65
CA LYS A 92 -8.41 6.80 -8.73
C LYS A 92 -7.62 6.69 -7.43
N ARG A 93 -7.04 5.50 -7.18
CA ARG A 93 -6.34 5.17 -5.95
C ARG A 93 -5.08 4.37 -6.25
N ILE A 94 -3.97 4.78 -5.63
CA ILE A 94 -2.71 4.05 -5.60
C ILE A 94 -2.53 3.52 -4.19
N ILE A 95 -2.23 2.24 -4.06
CA ILE A 95 -1.95 1.58 -2.80
C ILE A 95 -0.53 1.04 -2.89
N VAL A 96 0.36 1.63 -2.10
CA VAL A 96 1.71 1.11 -1.87
C VAL A 96 1.60 0.03 -0.79
N VAL A 97 1.99 -1.19 -1.13
CA VAL A 97 1.96 -2.34 -0.24
C VAL A 97 3.40 -2.68 0.13
N SER A 98 3.79 -2.35 1.36
CA SER A 98 5.10 -2.69 1.91
C SER A 98 5.08 -2.48 3.43
N ASP A 99 5.47 -3.53 4.16
CA ASP A 99 5.48 -3.52 5.63
C ASP A 99 6.52 -2.50 6.17
N ASP A 100 7.64 -2.31 5.47
CA ASP A 100 8.70 -1.39 5.86
C ASP A 100 8.31 0.07 5.62
N VAL A 101 7.73 0.36 4.45
CA VAL A 101 7.29 1.72 4.10
C VAL A 101 6.06 2.13 4.93
N ALA A 102 5.24 1.18 5.34
CA ALA A 102 4.12 1.44 6.25
C ALA A 102 4.56 1.86 7.66
N LYS A 103 5.71 1.35 8.14
CA LYS A 103 6.29 1.71 9.45
C LYS A 103 7.01 3.06 9.42
N ASP A 104 7.57 3.44 8.27
CA ASP A 104 8.25 4.73 8.09
C ASP A 104 7.27 5.87 7.82
N GLN A 105 6.98 6.67 8.86
CA GLN A 105 6.06 7.80 8.77
C GLN A 105 6.52 8.89 7.80
N VAL A 106 7.84 9.13 7.70
CA VAL A 106 8.39 10.16 6.83
C VAL A 106 8.23 9.74 5.37
N ARG A 107 8.65 8.51 5.04
CA ARG A 107 8.51 7.96 3.68
C ARG A 107 7.04 7.83 3.27
N SER A 108 6.17 7.40 4.18
CA SER A 108 4.72 7.31 3.94
C SER A 108 4.11 8.68 3.64
N THR A 109 4.50 9.72 4.37
CA THR A 109 4.00 11.08 4.16
C THR A 109 4.47 11.65 2.82
N LEU A 110 5.76 11.46 2.48
CA LEU A 110 6.31 11.91 1.21
C LEU A 110 5.60 11.25 0.02
N LEU A 111 5.36 9.94 0.09
CA LEU A 111 4.64 9.20 -0.97
C LEU A 111 3.21 9.72 -1.19
N LYS A 112 2.52 10.12 -0.12
CA LYS A 112 1.19 10.73 -0.22
C LYS A 112 1.24 12.11 -0.89
N GLN A 113 2.30 12.88 -0.66
CA GLN A 113 2.47 14.21 -1.23
C GLN A 113 2.87 14.18 -2.72
N VAL A 114 3.62 13.17 -3.16
CA VAL A 114 4.04 13.04 -4.57
C VAL A 114 2.99 12.34 -5.45
N ALA A 115 1.82 12.04 -4.90
CA ALA A 115 0.73 11.41 -5.64
C ALA A 115 0.27 12.30 -6.82
N PRO A 116 -0.05 11.72 -7.99
CA PRO A 116 -0.55 12.49 -9.11
C PRO A 116 -1.86 13.23 -8.78
N PRO A 117 -2.12 14.41 -9.39
CA PRO A 117 -3.33 15.17 -9.14
C PRO A 117 -4.58 14.38 -9.53
N GLY A 118 -5.59 14.39 -8.67
CA GLY A 118 -6.84 13.64 -8.87
C GLY A 118 -6.77 12.17 -8.45
N VAL A 119 -5.66 11.74 -7.86
CA VAL A 119 -5.43 10.36 -7.43
C VAL A 119 -5.03 10.35 -5.95
N THR A 120 -5.62 9.46 -5.18
CA THR A 120 -5.28 9.29 -3.76
C THR A 120 -4.21 8.23 -3.59
N ALA A 121 -3.16 8.50 -2.82
CA ALA A 121 -2.14 7.52 -2.49
C ALA A 121 -2.27 7.07 -1.04
N HIS A 122 -2.18 5.76 -0.82
CA HIS A 122 -2.18 5.15 0.50
C HIS A 122 -0.97 4.21 0.62
N VAL A 123 -0.42 4.14 1.82
CA VAL A 123 0.64 3.19 2.16
C VAL A 123 0.07 2.27 3.22
N VAL A 124 0.14 0.96 2.97
CA VAL A 124 -0.39 -0.07 3.85
C VAL A 124 0.58 -1.24 3.94
N ASP A 125 0.51 -1.97 5.04
CA ASP A 125 1.14 -3.28 5.18
C ASP A 125 0.37 -4.34 4.37
N VAL A 126 0.98 -5.51 4.18
CA VAL A 126 0.42 -6.62 3.40
C VAL A 126 -0.91 -7.11 4.00
N ALA A 127 -0.97 -7.26 5.32
CA ALA A 127 -2.17 -7.74 6.02
C ALA A 127 -3.36 -6.78 5.86
N LYS A 128 -3.11 -5.47 5.92
CA LYS A 128 -4.08 -4.41 5.73
C LYS A 128 -4.50 -4.34 4.27
N CYS A 129 -3.59 -4.55 3.31
CA CYS A 129 -3.96 -4.64 1.90
C CYS A 129 -5.03 -5.73 1.68
N ILE A 130 -4.84 -6.92 2.26
CA ILE A 130 -5.80 -8.04 2.15
C ILE A 130 -7.14 -7.67 2.80
N ARG A 131 -7.12 -7.01 3.95
CA ARG A 131 -8.35 -6.53 4.62
C ARG A 131 -9.11 -5.51 3.78
N VAL A 132 -8.41 -4.56 3.16
CA VAL A 132 -9.02 -3.54 2.29
C VAL A 132 -9.55 -4.18 1.01
N TYR A 133 -8.84 -5.17 0.44
CA TYR A 133 -9.28 -5.94 -0.72
C TYR A 133 -10.59 -6.70 -0.48
N ASN A 134 -10.75 -7.26 0.72
CA ASN A 134 -11.94 -7.98 1.14
C ASN A 134 -13.08 -7.06 1.66
N ASN A 135 -12.86 -5.75 1.72
CA ASN A 135 -13.88 -4.84 2.22
C ASN A 135 -14.82 -4.39 1.07
N PRO A 136 -16.13 -4.68 1.16
CA PRO A 136 -17.10 -4.34 0.12
C PRO A 136 -17.25 -2.83 -0.12
N LYS A 137 -16.79 -1.98 0.80
CA LYS A 137 -16.79 -0.51 0.62
C LYS A 137 -15.98 -0.07 -0.60
N TYR A 138 -14.96 -0.85 -0.99
CA TYR A 138 -14.11 -0.56 -2.14
C TYR A 138 -14.50 -1.38 -3.39
N ALA A 139 -15.65 -2.06 -3.37
CA ALA A 139 -16.15 -2.82 -4.50
C ALA A 139 -16.26 -1.93 -5.75
N GLY A 140 -15.66 -2.38 -6.86
CA GLY A 140 -15.68 -1.64 -8.12
C GLY A 140 -14.73 -0.44 -8.21
N GLU A 141 -14.02 -0.07 -7.14
CA GLU A 141 -12.95 0.93 -7.24
C GLU A 141 -11.78 0.37 -8.05
N ARG A 142 -11.32 1.15 -9.05
CA ARG A 142 -10.13 0.83 -9.83
C ARG A 142 -8.88 1.32 -9.09
N VAL A 143 -8.07 0.36 -8.64
CA VAL A 143 -6.87 0.62 -7.87
C VAL A 143 -5.61 0.21 -8.63
N MET A 144 -4.51 0.90 -8.35
CA MET A 144 -3.16 0.48 -8.72
C MET A 144 -2.42 0.04 -7.47
N LEU A 145 -1.89 -1.18 -7.49
CA LEU A 145 -1.05 -1.69 -6.42
C LEU A 145 0.42 -1.49 -6.80
N LEU A 146 1.18 -0.90 -5.89
CA LEU A 146 2.63 -0.72 -6.01
C LEU A 146 3.35 -1.55 -4.96
N PHE A 147 4.29 -2.36 -5.41
CA PHE A 147 5.12 -3.21 -4.58
C PHE A 147 6.59 -2.86 -4.78
N THR A 148 7.41 -3.09 -3.76
CA THR A 148 8.86 -3.02 -3.87
C THR A 148 9.46 -4.33 -4.39
N ASN A 149 8.92 -5.47 -3.95
CA ASN A 149 9.45 -6.79 -4.26
C ASN A 149 8.33 -7.73 -4.79
N PRO A 150 8.69 -8.77 -5.56
CA PRO A 150 7.72 -9.78 -6.01
C PRO A 150 7.26 -10.71 -4.88
N THR A 151 8.01 -10.83 -3.78
CA THR A 151 7.66 -11.66 -2.62
C THR A 151 6.36 -11.21 -1.96
N ASP A 152 6.15 -9.90 -1.82
CA ASP A 152 4.91 -9.33 -1.27
C ASP A 152 3.72 -9.55 -2.22
N VAL A 153 3.97 -9.57 -3.54
CA VAL A 153 2.97 -9.96 -4.54
C VAL A 153 2.57 -11.43 -4.36
N LYS A 154 3.55 -12.31 -4.18
CA LYS A 154 3.29 -13.72 -3.86
C LYS A 154 2.43 -13.87 -2.61
N ARG A 155 2.76 -13.15 -1.53
CA ARG A 155 2.01 -13.19 -0.25
C ARG A 155 0.55 -12.81 -0.42
N ILE A 156 0.24 -11.74 -1.15
CA ILE A 156 -1.17 -11.35 -1.35
C ILE A 156 -1.94 -12.35 -2.22
N VAL A 157 -1.28 -12.97 -3.21
CA VAL A 157 -1.88 -13.98 -4.09
C VAL A 157 -2.15 -15.27 -3.31
N GLU A 158 -1.26 -15.67 -2.40
CA GLU A 158 -1.47 -16.80 -1.49
C GLU A 158 -2.70 -16.61 -0.59
N GLU A 159 -2.94 -15.38 -0.16
CA GLU A 159 -4.06 -14.99 0.70
C GLU A 159 -5.38 -14.77 -0.07
N GLY A 160 -5.39 -15.04 -1.38
CA GLY A 160 -6.61 -15.07 -2.20
C GLY A 160 -6.94 -13.76 -2.91
N VAL A 161 -5.99 -12.82 -3.04
CA VAL A 161 -6.16 -11.63 -3.87
C VAL A 161 -6.04 -12.01 -5.35
N ASP A 162 -7.08 -11.72 -6.14
CA ASP A 162 -7.08 -11.99 -7.59
C ASP A 162 -6.24 -10.96 -8.35
N VAL A 163 -5.04 -11.37 -8.78
CA VAL A 163 -4.12 -10.55 -9.60
C VAL A 163 -3.96 -11.19 -10.97
N LYS A 164 -4.43 -10.52 -12.02
CA LYS A 164 -4.39 -11.06 -13.39
C LYS A 164 -3.03 -10.90 -14.07
N SER A 165 -2.41 -9.74 -13.86
CA SER A 165 -1.11 -9.42 -14.44
C SER A 165 -0.29 -8.56 -13.49
N VAL A 166 1.02 -8.79 -13.52
CA VAL A 166 2.01 -8.07 -12.73
C VAL A 166 3.00 -7.41 -13.69
N ASN A 167 3.14 -6.10 -13.53
CA ASN A 167 4.08 -5.30 -14.28
C ASN A 167 5.37 -5.07 -13.48
N ILE A 168 6.50 -5.53 -14.00
CA ILE A 168 7.81 -5.27 -13.44
C ILE A 168 8.36 -4.00 -14.09
N GLY A 169 8.38 -2.94 -13.30
CA GLY A 169 8.79 -1.61 -13.72
C GLY A 169 10.26 -1.33 -13.51
N GLY A 170 10.75 -1.64 -12.31
CA GLY A 170 12.13 -1.42 -11.95
C GLY A 170 12.49 -2.07 -10.62
N MET A 171 13.50 -2.93 -10.66
CA MET A 171 14.09 -3.55 -9.47
C MET A 171 15.55 -3.16 -9.43
N ALA A 172 15.93 -2.40 -8.41
CA ALA A 172 17.25 -1.87 -8.24
C ALA A 172 18.27 -3.01 -8.07
N TYR A 173 19.47 -2.78 -8.59
CA TYR A 173 20.60 -3.67 -8.36
C TYR A 173 21.07 -3.52 -6.91
N HIS A 174 21.32 -4.66 -6.27
CA HIS A 174 22.09 -4.75 -5.04
C HIS A 174 23.05 -5.94 -5.13
N ASP A 175 24.04 -5.99 -4.26
CA ASP A 175 24.97 -7.12 -4.21
C ASP A 175 24.21 -8.43 -4.03
N GLY A 176 24.51 -9.41 -4.87
CA GLY A 176 23.80 -10.70 -4.93
C GLY A 176 22.62 -10.77 -5.90
N LYS A 177 22.27 -9.68 -6.60
CA LYS A 177 21.31 -9.72 -7.72
C LYS A 177 22.01 -9.82 -9.07
N THR A 178 21.39 -10.52 -10.00
CA THR A 178 21.80 -10.57 -11.40
C THR A 178 20.94 -9.60 -12.20
N MET A 179 21.59 -8.77 -13.01
CA MET A 179 20.90 -7.83 -13.90
C MET A 179 20.30 -8.60 -15.09
N VAL A 180 18.99 -8.46 -15.26
CA VAL A 180 18.24 -9.13 -16.33
C VAL A 180 17.97 -8.17 -17.48
N THR A 181 17.64 -6.94 -17.12
CA THR A 181 17.44 -5.81 -18.03
C THR A 181 18.04 -4.55 -17.40
N ASN A 182 18.19 -3.49 -18.17
CA ASN A 182 18.75 -2.21 -17.70
C ASN A 182 18.03 -1.61 -16.48
N ALA A 183 16.80 -2.04 -16.19
CA ALA A 183 15.99 -1.54 -15.08
C ALA A 183 15.63 -2.60 -14.04
N VAL A 184 15.91 -3.88 -14.29
CA VAL A 184 15.45 -4.99 -13.45
C VAL A 184 16.61 -5.92 -13.13
N SER A 185 16.91 -6.03 -11.85
CA SER A 185 17.84 -7.01 -11.29
C SER A 185 17.09 -7.94 -10.34
N ILE A 186 17.39 -9.23 -10.38
CA ILE A 186 16.69 -10.26 -9.59
C ILE A 186 17.66 -11.17 -8.87
N ASN A 187 17.25 -11.73 -7.74
CA ASN A 187 17.98 -12.80 -7.04
C ASN A 187 17.21 -14.13 -7.16
N GLN A 188 17.69 -15.18 -6.49
CA GLN A 188 17.02 -16.48 -6.50
C GLN A 188 15.62 -16.43 -5.86
N GLU A 189 15.43 -15.67 -4.78
CA GLU A 189 14.14 -15.52 -4.11
C GLU A 189 13.09 -14.87 -5.03
N ASP A 190 13.50 -13.85 -5.79
CA ASP A 190 12.67 -13.18 -6.79
C ASP A 190 12.29 -14.15 -7.92
N ILE A 191 13.25 -14.96 -8.39
CA ILE A 191 12.99 -16.01 -9.40
C ILE A 191 11.94 -17.00 -8.89
N ASP A 192 12.06 -17.45 -7.65
CA ASP A 192 11.12 -18.39 -7.05
C ASP A 192 9.72 -17.78 -6.88
N ALA A 193 9.64 -16.49 -6.53
CA ALA A 193 8.39 -15.75 -6.50
C ALA A 193 7.76 -15.62 -7.90
N PHE A 194 8.55 -15.29 -8.93
CA PHE A 194 8.04 -15.22 -10.31
C PHE A 194 7.58 -16.58 -10.83
N ASN A 195 8.30 -17.67 -10.55
CA ASN A 195 7.85 -19.01 -10.92
C ASN A 195 6.49 -19.34 -10.28
N TYR A 196 6.33 -19.05 -8.98
CA TYR A 196 5.07 -19.25 -8.28
C TYR A 196 3.91 -18.46 -8.90
N LEU A 197 4.14 -17.18 -9.23
CA LEU A 197 3.12 -16.34 -9.88
C LEU A 197 2.75 -16.86 -11.27
N ASN A 198 3.75 -17.33 -12.04
CA ASN A 198 3.54 -17.94 -13.34
C ASN A 198 2.73 -19.25 -13.24
N ASP A 199 2.99 -20.09 -12.24
CA ASP A 199 2.24 -21.32 -11.99
C ASP A 199 0.76 -21.07 -11.66
N LYS A 200 0.45 -19.87 -11.14
CA LYS A 200 -0.92 -19.38 -10.93
C LYS A 200 -1.57 -18.77 -12.18
N ASN A 201 -0.93 -18.88 -13.34
CA ASN A 201 -1.34 -18.27 -14.61
C ASN A 201 -1.43 -16.73 -14.57
N ILE A 202 -0.60 -16.08 -13.76
CA ILE A 202 -0.51 -14.62 -13.70
C ILE A 202 0.46 -14.14 -14.78
N GLU A 203 0.03 -13.19 -15.61
CA GLU A 203 0.87 -12.64 -16.67
C GLU A 203 1.98 -11.75 -16.06
N LEU A 204 3.24 -12.11 -16.28
CA LEU A 204 4.41 -11.36 -15.80
C LEU A 204 5.04 -10.55 -16.94
N GLU A 205 4.75 -9.25 -16.98
CA GLU A 205 5.26 -8.34 -18.02
C GLU A 205 6.34 -7.40 -17.47
N VAL A 206 7.44 -7.25 -18.19
CA VAL A 206 8.52 -6.30 -17.91
C VAL A 206 8.39 -5.12 -18.87
N ARG A 207 8.10 -3.94 -18.34
CA ARG A 207 8.15 -2.66 -19.09
C ARG A 207 8.23 -1.48 -18.13
N LYS A 208 9.12 -0.53 -18.43
CA LYS A 208 9.35 0.63 -17.58
C LYS A 208 8.20 1.62 -17.68
N VAL A 209 7.84 1.99 -18.91
CA VAL A 209 6.67 2.80 -19.23
C VAL A 209 5.74 2.03 -20.16
N SER A 210 4.51 2.50 -20.24
CA SER A 210 3.47 1.86 -21.03
C SER A 210 3.67 1.87 -22.55
N SER A 211 4.45 2.82 -23.09
CA SER A 211 4.82 2.84 -24.52
C SER A 211 5.85 1.78 -24.88
N ASP A 212 6.56 1.24 -23.91
CA ASP A 212 7.60 0.27 -24.19
C ASP A 212 6.96 -1.06 -24.61
N SER A 213 7.66 -1.81 -25.45
CA SER A 213 7.21 -3.15 -25.83
C SER A 213 7.19 -4.06 -24.62
N LYS A 214 6.11 -4.86 -24.50
CA LYS A 214 5.99 -5.85 -23.43
C LYS A 214 7.01 -6.97 -23.64
N VAL A 215 7.75 -7.30 -22.59
CA VAL A 215 8.65 -8.46 -22.56
C VAL A 215 8.20 -9.38 -21.44
N TYR A 216 8.10 -10.68 -21.67
CA TYR A 216 7.70 -11.62 -20.62
C TYR A 216 8.87 -11.94 -19.69
N MET A 217 8.60 -11.93 -18.39
CA MET A 217 9.64 -12.17 -17.38
C MET A 217 10.21 -13.59 -17.48
N MET A 218 9.38 -14.57 -17.80
CA MET A 218 9.79 -15.97 -17.93
C MET A 218 10.80 -16.19 -19.07
N ASP A 219 10.66 -15.47 -20.18
CA ASP A 219 11.60 -15.54 -21.30
C ASP A 219 12.99 -15.06 -20.90
N LEU A 220 13.04 -14.06 -20.02
CA LEU A 220 14.28 -13.50 -19.51
C LEU A 220 14.95 -14.44 -18.50
N ILE A 221 14.17 -15.02 -17.58
CA ILE A 221 14.67 -16.01 -16.61
C ILE A 221 15.20 -17.26 -17.33
N ASN A 222 14.51 -17.74 -18.37
CA ASN A 222 14.94 -18.89 -19.16
C ASN A 222 16.24 -18.63 -19.94
N LYS A 223 16.50 -17.38 -20.34
CA LYS A 223 17.77 -16.99 -20.96
C LYS A 223 18.93 -16.97 -19.96
N LEU A 224 18.67 -16.66 -18.69
CA LEU A 224 19.69 -16.66 -17.63
C LEU A 224 20.07 -18.07 -17.16
N LYS A 225 19.17 -19.04 -17.29
CA LYS A 225 19.42 -20.45 -16.96
C LYS A 225 20.19 -21.21 -18.05
N LYS A 226 20.37 -20.62 -19.23
CA LYS A 226 21.13 -21.17 -20.35
C LYS A 226 22.57 -20.65 -20.32
#